data_AF-A0A2J8TY13-F1
#
_entry.id   AF-A0A2J8TY13-F1
#
_cell.length_a   1.000
_cell.length_b   1.000
_cell.length_c   1.000
_cell.angle_alpha   90.00
_cell.angle_beta   90.00
_cell.angle_gamma   90.00
#
_symmetry.space_group_name_H-M   'P 1'
#
loop_
_entity.id
_entity.type
_entity.pdbx_description
1 polymer ?
#
loop_
_entity_poly.entity_id
_entity_poly.type
_entity_poly.pdbx_seq_one_letter_code
_entity_poly.pdbx_strand_id
1 'polypeptide(L)' 'MSEREERRFVEIPRESVRLMAESTGLELSDEVAALLAEDVCYRLREATQLSVHEAHQTPEADG' A
#
# COMPACT_ATOMS: atom_id res chain seq x y z
N MET A 1 -9.53 -6.33 -22.16
CA MET A 1 -8.94 -6.64 -20.85
C MET A 1 -7.55 -6.04 -20.93
N SER A 2 -7.41 -4.84 -20.39
CA SER A 2 -6.34 -3.90 -20.74
C SER A 2 -5.04 -4.28 -20.03
N GLU A 3 -3.91 -4.13 -20.71
CA GLU A 3 -2.49 -4.33 -20.32
C GLU A 3 -2.06 -3.65 -18.99
N ARG A 4 -3.02 -3.09 -18.24
CA ARG A 4 -2.84 -2.48 -16.91
C ARG A 4 -2.54 -3.49 -15.79
N GLU A 5 -2.56 -4.78 -16.10
CA GLU A 5 -2.37 -5.90 -15.17
C GLU A 5 -0.90 -6.12 -14.75
N GLU A 6 0.09 -5.52 -15.43
CA GLU A 6 1.50 -5.95 -15.30
C GLU A 6 2.42 -5.05 -14.45
N ARG A 7 1.95 -3.93 -13.91
CA ARG A 7 2.68 -3.30 -12.78
C ARG A 7 2.21 -3.97 -11.50
N ARG A 8 2.64 -5.22 -11.29
CA ARG A 8 2.40 -5.96 -10.05
C ARG A 8 3.06 -5.16 -8.92
N PHE A 9 2.29 -4.32 -8.26
CA PHE A 9 2.74 -3.62 -7.07
C PHE A 9 3.25 -4.67 -6.09
N VAL A 10 4.33 -4.33 -5.39
CA VAL A 10 4.88 -5.23 -4.37
C VAL A 10 3.81 -5.44 -3.31
N GLU A 11 3.55 -6.71 -3.00
CA GLU A 11 2.66 -7.10 -1.92
C GLU A 11 3.46 -7.18 -0.62
N ILE A 12 2.88 -6.65 0.45
CA ILE A 12 3.39 -6.83 1.80
C ILE A 12 2.95 -8.21 2.27
N PRO A 13 3.88 -9.11 2.65
CA PRO A 13 3.49 -10.41 3.16
C PRO A 13 2.78 -10.25 4.50
N ARG A 14 1.73 -11.05 4.73
CA ARG A 14 0.95 -11.02 5.98
C ARG A 14 1.80 -11.24 7.23
N GLU A 15 2.90 -11.99 7.12
CA GLU A 15 3.87 -12.16 8.22
C GLU A 15 4.49 -10.82 8.64
N SER A 16 4.69 -9.87 7.72
CA SER A 16 5.13 -8.51 8.09
C SER A 16 4.08 -7.78 8.93
N VAL A 17 2.80 -7.96 8.63
CA VAL A 17 1.70 -7.38 9.42
C VAL A 17 1.65 -8.02 10.81
N ARG A 18 1.85 -9.34 10.91
CA ARG A 18 1.95 -10.03 12.22
C ARG A 18 3.12 -9.52 13.05
N LEU A 19 4.31 -9.41 12.47
CA LEU A 19 5.49 -8.88 13.16
C LEU A 19 5.25 -7.46 13.69
N MET A 20 4.55 -6.61 12.93
CA MET A 20 4.17 -5.28 13.39
C MET A 20 3.19 -5.34 14.57
N ALA A 21 2.17 -6.19 14.52
CA ALA A 21 1.24 -6.36 15.64
C ALA A 21 1.96 -6.87 16.91
N GLU A 22 2.82 -7.88 16.75
CA GLU A 22 3.61 -8.47 17.84
C GLU A 22 4.52 -7.41 18.49
N SER A 23 5.11 -6.50 17.71
CA SER A 23 5.91 -5.39 18.22
C SER A 23 5.14 -4.43 19.14
N THR A 24 3.81 -4.43 19.05
CA THR A 24 2.90 -3.65 19.90
C THR A 24 2.23 -4.49 21.00
N GLY A 25 2.62 -5.76 21.14
CA GLY A 25 2.04 -6.68 22.14
C GLY A 25 0.69 -7.28 21.73
N LEU A 26 0.34 -7.28 20.43
CA LEU A 26 -0.89 -7.84 19.90
C LEU A 26 -0.60 -9.07 19.04
N GLU A 27 -1.35 -10.16 19.25
CA GLU A 27 -1.31 -11.33 18.37
C GLU A 27 -2.51 -11.30 17.40
N LEU A 28 -2.25 -11.57 16.13
CA LEU A 28 -3.27 -11.64 15.09
C LEU A 28 -3.50 -13.07 14.63
N SER A 29 -4.74 -13.41 14.32
CA SER A 29 -5.04 -14.63 13.57
C SER A 29 -4.55 -14.52 12.13
N ASP A 30 -4.31 -15.66 11.48
CA ASP A 30 -3.86 -15.69 10.08
C ASP A 30 -4.86 -15.03 9.12
N GLU A 31 -6.16 -15.16 9.40
CA GLU A 31 -7.23 -14.52 8.62
C GLU A 31 -7.17 -12.99 8.74
N VAL A 32 -7.06 -12.46 9.96
CA VAL A 32 -6.97 -11.01 10.20
C VAL A 32 -5.68 -10.44 9.60
N ALA A 33 -4.56 -11.16 9.72
CA ALA A 33 -3.30 -10.75 9.11
C ALA A 33 -3.37 -10.71 7.59
N ALA A 34 -4.06 -11.66 6.95
CA ALA A 34 -4.27 -11.67 5.49
C ALA A 34 -5.12 -10.49 5.03
N LEU A 35 -6.27 -10.25 5.68
CA LEU A 35 -7.15 -9.12 5.37
C LEU A 35 -6.45 -7.77 5.52
N LEU A 36 -5.67 -7.61 6.60
CA LEU A 36 -4.90 -6.39 6.83
C LEU A 36 -3.77 -6.22 5.81
N ALA A 37 -3.12 -7.30 5.38
CA ALA A 37 -2.09 -7.22 4.34
C ALA A 37 -2.66 -6.72 3.01
N GLU A 38 -3.85 -7.20 2.62
CA GLU A 38 -4.56 -6.72 1.43
C GLU A 38 -4.91 -5.23 1.53
N ASP A 39 -5.46 -4.81 2.66
CA ASP A 39 -5.84 -3.42 2.91
C ASP A 39 -4.63 -2.47 2.95
N VAL A 40 -3.55 -2.85 3.62
CA VAL A 40 -2.29 -2.08 3.63
C VAL A 40 -1.75 -1.94 2.21
N CYS A 41 -1.73 -3.01 1.43
CA CYS A 41 -1.29 -2.95 0.04
C CYS A 41 -2.18 -2.02 -0.79
N TYR A 42 -3.50 -2.04 -0.57
CA TYR A 42 -4.44 -1.13 -1.21
C TYR A 42 -4.13 0.33 -0.89
N ARG A 43 -4.02 0.67 0.40
CA ARG A 43 -3.73 2.05 0.82
C ARG A 43 -2.37 2.55 0.34
N LEU A 44 -1.34 1.70 0.33
CA LEU A 44 -0.02 2.06 -0.21
C LEU A 44 -0.08 2.38 -1.71
N ARG A 45 -0.87 1.61 -2.47
CA ARG A 45 -1.10 1.89 -3.90
C ARG A 45 -1.84 3.21 -4.10
N GLU A 46 -2.89 3.46 -3.33
CA GLU A 46 -3.65 4.71 -3.38
C GLU A 46 -2.75 5.91 -3.06
N ALA A 47 -2.00 5.86 -1.95
CA ALA A 47 -1.07 6.92 -1.56
C ALA A 47 -0.01 7.17 -2.64
N THR A 48 0.55 6.10 -3.25
CA THR A 48 1.52 6.23 -4.34
C THR A 48 0.91 6.94 -5.56
N GLN A 49 -0.33 6.60 -5.91
CA GLN A 49 -1.04 7.25 -7.03
C GLN A 49 -1.34 8.73 -6.75
N LEU A 50 -1.77 9.05 -5.54
CA LEU A 50 -2.02 10.43 -5.11
C LEU A 50 -0.74 11.27 -5.14
N SER A 51 0.38 10.76 -4.62
CA SER A 51 1.66 11.49 -4.66
C SER A 51 2.16 11.75 -6.07
N VAL A 52 1.95 10.82 -7.01
CA VAL A 52 2.26 11.04 -8.43
C VAL A 52 1.34 12.10 -9.04
N HIS A 53 0.05 12.10 -8.67
CA HIS A 53 -0.89 13.11 -9.16
C HIS A 53 -0.52 14.53 -8.68
N GLU A 54 -0.19 14.68 -7.39
CA GLU A 54 0.23 15.95 -6.80
C GLU A 54 1.54 16.47 -7.43
N ALA A 55 2.52 15.59 -7.67
CA ALA A 55 3.79 15.95 -8.31
C ALA A 55 3.63 16.46 -9.76
N HIS A 56 2.55 16.10 -10.45
CA HIS A 56 2.25 16.58 -11.80
C HIS A 56 1.37 17.84 -11.83
N GLN A 57 0.93 18.34 -10.67
CA GLN A 57 0.05 19.51 -10.55
C GLN A 57 0.73 20.76 -9.99
N THR A 58 2.01 20.74 -9.61
CA THR A 58 2.74 21.98 -9.31
C THR A 58 2.80 22.82 -10.59
N PRO A 59 2.09 23.96 -10.68
CA PRO A 59 2.26 24.86 -11.79
C PRO A 59 3.67 25.44 -11.65
N GLU A 60 4.43 25.43 -12.74
CA GLU A 60 5.64 26.23 -12.82
C GLU A 60 5.25 27.66 -12.45
N ALA A 61 5.83 28.16 -11.35
CA ALA A 61 5.67 29.54 -10.97
C ALA A 61 6.28 30.38 -12.10
N ASP A 62 5.40 30.89 -12.95
CA ASP A 62 5.66 31.79 -14.06
C ASP A 62 6.62 32.91 -13.62
N GLY A 63 7.73 33.03 -14.33
CA GLY A 63 8.79 34.02 -14.09
C GLY A 63 8.59 35.31 -14.88
#